data_AF-A0A0K2UGY3-F1
#
_entry.id   AF-A0A0K2UGY3-F1
#
_cell.length_a   1.000
_cell.length_b   1.000
_cell.length_c   1.000
_cell.angle_alpha   90.00
_cell.angle_beta   90.00
_cell.angle_gamma   90.00
#
_symmetry.space_group_name_H-M   'P 1'
#
loop_
_entity.id
_entity.type
_entity.pdbx_description
1 polymer ?
#
loop_
_entity_poly.entity_id
_entity_poly.type
_entity_poly.pdbx_seq_one_letter_code
_entity_poly.pdbx_strand_id
1 'polypeptide(L)'
;LNYYFFLLRCRCSCLPCFSNSFFSVSGDTLMSRIYSSLSGGELFEKITSEGYTMSEAEVINYMRQICEGVKFMHERNIIHLDIKPENVMCQTSKSTNVKLIDFGLATKLDPNELVKISTGTAEFAAPEIVEREPVGFYTDMWSIGVLSYVLLSGLSPFAGSSDIETLRNVKACDWEFDEEAFKNVSEEGKDFIRRLLIKSKEKRMNAHECLQHSWLTGDHSHKTLEIARARFFAIREKIRQKYANWNEFVLPLGRLSEFSSLRKLQMEKYRMQEVLIDRKCAAPRFVIKPQSTFAIEGNSARFTCRIISLTSCSISWYHNNVELKQSVKYMKRYIGDDYTFIINRVKVADRGEFIIRAENHYGVTEEPVFLNVQPSPQELPRYTPDPLPQRKRQPRTYKLFKQERSTAPMFTFHLRPRVIQEGQTCKLLACLSGHPHPTIKWMKGGKELDAGKYPITHTDGVITIEIINAQPSDSGKYRCVASNDLGSDASECVVICEGPNMSDEQMSMSSSILYSDHRYISAYSGK
;
A
#
# COMPACT_ATOMS: atom_id res chain seq x y z
N LEU A 1 -17.75 -43.50 9.02
CA LEU A 1 -16.70 -44.00 8.10
C LEU A 1 -16.71 -43.28 6.75
N ASN A 2 -17.86 -42.92 6.18
CA ASN A 2 -17.97 -42.22 4.88
C ASN A 2 -17.44 -40.78 4.82
N TYR A 3 -17.28 -40.08 5.94
CA TYR A 3 -16.85 -38.67 5.94
C TYR A 3 -15.33 -38.46 5.86
N TYR A 4 -14.52 -39.49 6.15
CA TYR A 4 -13.06 -39.46 5.99
C TYR A 4 -12.62 -39.41 4.52
N PHE A 5 -13.54 -39.65 3.59
CA PHE A 5 -13.25 -39.70 2.16
C PHE A 5 -13.07 -38.30 1.52
N PHE A 6 -13.46 -37.20 2.20
CA PHE A 6 -13.48 -35.88 1.56
C PHE A 6 -12.17 -35.07 1.62
N LEU A 7 -11.19 -35.47 2.44
CA LEU A 7 -9.84 -34.88 2.40
C LEU A 7 -8.96 -35.49 1.28
N LEU A 8 -9.45 -36.52 0.57
CA LEU A 8 -8.68 -37.45 -0.27
C LEU A 8 -8.07 -36.89 -1.57
N ARG A 9 -8.09 -35.57 -1.85
CA ARG A 9 -7.50 -35.03 -3.09
C ARG A 9 -6.84 -33.65 -3.01
N CYS A 10 -6.75 -33.03 -1.83
CA CYS A 10 -6.36 -31.62 -1.77
C CYS A 10 -4.90 -31.38 -1.39
N ARG A 11 -4.24 -30.52 -2.16
CA ARG A 11 -2.85 -30.05 -1.98
C ARG A 11 -2.76 -28.90 -0.96
N CYS A 12 -3.21 -29.10 0.28
CA CYS A 12 -2.83 -28.16 1.34
C CYS A 12 -1.46 -28.58 1.88
N SER A 13 -0.46 -27.68 1.85
CA SER A 13 0.89 -27.96 2.37
C SER A 13 0.88 -28.25 3.87
N CYS A 14 -0.05 -27.64 4.61
CA CYS A 14 -0.14 -27.70 6.08
C CYS A 14 -0.95 -28.90 6.61
N LEU A 15 -1.53 -29.71 5.71
CA LEU A 15 -2.20 -30.97 6.07
C LEU A 15 -1.47 -32.15 5.38
N PRO A 16 -1.47 -33.36 5.97
CA PRO A 16 -0.95 -34.54 5.30
C PRO A 16 -1.87 -34.92 4.15
N CYS A 17 -1.31 -35.52 3.10
CA CYS A 17 -2.11 -36.14 2.05
C CYS A 17 -2.38 -37.60 2.45
N PHE A 18 -3.60 -38.08 2.21
CA PHE A 18 -3.97 -39.46 2.51
C PHE A 18 -4.56 -40.14 1.29
N SER A 19 -4.35 -41.45 1.18
CA SER A 19 -5.08 -42.34 0.27
C SER A 19 -5.51 -43.59 1.03
N ASN A 20 -6.78 -43.97 0.93
CA ASN A 20 -7.30 -45.16 1.59
C ASN A 20 -7.31 -46.36 0.64
N SER A 21 -7.00 -47.54 1.16
CA SER A 21 -7.08 -48.82 0.43
C SER A 21 -7.77 -49.86 1.32
N PHE A 22 -8.77 -50.55 0.78
CA PHE A 22 -9.46 -51.64 1.47
C PHE A 22 -8.89 -52.97 1.01
N PHE A 23 -8.51 -53.82 1.95
CA PHE A 23 -8.07 -55.18 1.67
C PHE A 23 -8.85 -56.15 2.56
N SER A 24 -9.45 -57.16 1.96
CA SER A 24 -10.00 -58.31 2.67
C SER A 24 -8.97 -59.43 2.57
N VAL A 25 -8.46 -59.89 3.71
CA VAL A 25 -7.52 -61.01 3.77
C VAL A 25 -8.06 -61.99 4.79
N SER A 26 -8.39 -63.20 4.34
CA SER A 26 -8.63 -64.37 5.20
C SER A 26 -9.74 -64.24 6.26
N GLY A 27 -10.84 -63.52 5.97
CA GLY A 27 -11.99 -63.41 6.88
C GLY A 27 -11.91 -62.24 7.88
N ASP A 28 -10.77 -61.56 7.97
CA ASP A 28 -10.64 -60.31 8.72
C ASP A 28 -10.83 -59.10 7.80
N THR A 29 -11.69 -58.16 8.23
CA THR A 29 -11.88 -56.88 7.52
C THR A 29 -10.90 -55.86 8.06
N LEU A 30 -9.81 -55.62 7.31
CA LEU A 30 -8.78 -54.64 7.67
C LEU A 30 -8.93 -53.36 6.81
N MET A 31 -8.89 -52.20 7.47
CA MET A 31 -8.80 -50.91 6.78
C MET A 31 -7.35 -50.41 6.83
N SER A 32 -6.72 -50.22 5.66
CA SER A 32 -5.39 -49.64 5.55
C SER A 32 -5.48 -48.17 5.10
N ARG A 33 -4.77 -47.29 5.82
CA ARG A 33 -4.64 -45.87 5.50
C ARG A 33 -3.20 -45.56 5.11
N ILE A 34 -2.99 -45.02 3.92
CA ILE A 34 -1.66 -44.62 3.45
C ILE A 34 -1.51 -43.12 3.72
N TYR A 35 -0.55 -42.78 4.57
CA TYR A 35 -0.21 -41.42 4.96
C TYR A 35 0.96 -40.91 4.12
N SER A 36 0.95 -39.62 3.74
CA SER A 36 2.16 -38.98 3.23
C SER A 36 3.28 -39.13 4.26
N SER A 37 4.46 -39.58 3.83
CA SER A 37 5.60 -39.81 4.74
C SER A 37 5.96 -38.53 5.49
N LEU A 38 5.96 -38.62 6.83
CA LEU A 38 6.51 -37.63 7.73
C LEU A 38 7.60 -38.32 8.54
N SER A 39 8.80 -37.75 8.52
CA SER A 39 9.97 -38.29 9.23
C SER A 39 10.42 -37.39 10.38
N GLY A 40 9.69 -36.29 10.62
CA GLY A 40 9.89 -35.45 11.79
C GLY A 40 9.26 -36.04 13.05
N GLY A 41 9.57 -35.43 14.19
CA GLY A 41 8.89 -35.69 15.46
C GLY A 41 7.69 -34.78 15.68
N GLU A 42 7.02 -34.98 16.80
CA GLU A 42 6.02 -34.02 17.30
C GLU A 42 6.67 -32.66 17.54
N LEU A 43 5.90 -31.58 17.40
CA LEU A 43 6.42 -30.22 17.55
C LEU A 43 7.13 -30.04 18.92
N PHE A 44 6.56 -30.56 19.99
CA PHE A 44 7.14 -30.42 21.34
C PHE A 44 8.41 -31.24 21.56
N GLU A 45 8.60 -32.33 20.81
CA GLU A 45 9.89 -33.05 20.79
C GLU A 45 10.96 -32.26 20.03
N LYS A 46 10.58 -31.55 18.97
CA LYS A 46 11.50 -30.70 18.20
C LYS A 46 11.94 -29.48 19.01
N ILE A 47 11.01 -28.73 19.60
CA ILE A 47 11.35 -27.48 20.32
C ILE A 47 12.19 -27.73 21.59
N THR A 48 12.21 -28.97 22.08
CA THR A 48 13.01 -29.40 23.23
C THR A 48 14.34 -30.07 22.85
N SER A 49 14.61 -30.24 21.55
CA SER A 49 15.81 -30.91 21.05
C SER A 49 17.07 -30.07 21.23
N GLU A 50 18.22 -30.75 21.40
CA GLU A 50 19.52 -30.09 21.45
C GLU A 50 19.86 -29.47 20.10
N GLY A 51 20.28 -28.20 20.12
CA GLY A 51 20.62 -27.43 18.91
C GLY A 51 19.45 -26.73 18.22
N TYR A 52 18.24 -26.81 18.75
CA TYR A 52 17.10 -26.01 18.28
C TYR A 52 16.87 -24.80 19.19
N THR A 53 16.82 -23.61 18.60
CA THR A 53 16.55 -22.35 19.31
C THR A 53 15.12 -21.92 19.04
N MET A 54 14.27 -21.98 20.06
CA MET A 54 12.90 -21.48 19.99
C MET A 54 12.88 -19.97 20.19
N SER A 55 12.09 -19.24 19.40
CA SER A 55 11.87 -17.80 19.57
C SER A 55 10.43 -17.46 19.21
N GLU A 56 9.99 -16.22 19.51
CA GLU A 56 8.66 -15.76 19.08
C GLU A 56 8.51 -15.80 17.55
N ALA A 57 9.56 -15.50 16.79
CA ALA A 57 9.54 -15.62 15.32
C ALA A 57 9.24 -17.06 14.85
N GLU A 58 9.82 -18.06 15.52
CA GLU A 58 9.53 -19.48 15.24
C GLU A 58 8.08 -19.84 15.62
N VAL A 59 7.57 -19.34 16.76
CA VAL A 59 6.16 -19.53 17.13
C VAL A 59 5.24 -18.98 16.04
N ILE A 60 5.50 -17.77 15.55
CA ILE A 60 4.72 -17.14 14.49
C ILE A 60 4.73 -18.01 13.22
N ASN A 61 5.88 -18.58 12.86
CA ASN A 61 5.98 -19.49 11.72
C ASN A 61 5.13 -20.76 11.89
N TYR A 62 5.14 -21.37 13.07
CA TYR A 62 4.31 -22.55 13.35
C TYR A 62 2.81 -22.20 13.38
N MET A 63 2.45 -21.11 14.07
CA MET A 63 1.05 -20.68 14.17
C MET A 63 0.47 -20.28 12.82
N ARG A 64 1.25 -19.65 11.94
CA ARG A 64 0.82 -19.35 10.56
C ARG A 64 0.43 -20.62 9.81
N GLN A 65 1.27 -21.65 9.85
CA GLN A 65 1.00 -22.93 9.17
C GLN A 65 -0.21 -23.66 9.76
N ILE A 66 -0.36 -23.64 11.09
CA ILE A 66 -1.52 -24.23 11.76
C ILE A 66 -2.81 -23.48 11.37
N CYS A 67 -2.80 -22.15 11.41
CA CYS A 67 -3.94 -21.33 10.99
C CYS A 67 -4.28 -21.52 9.52
N GLU A 68 -3.30 -21.72 8.62
CA GLU A 68 -3.53 -22.07 7.22
C GLU A 68 -4.22 -23.43 7.06
N GLY A 69 -3.81 -24.44 7.82
CA GLY A 69 -4.45 -25.75 7.85
C GLY A 69 -5.90 -25.68 8.36
N VAL A 70 -6.14 -24.92 9.44
CA VAL A 70 -7.47 -24.72 10.01
C VAL A 70 -8.37 -23.91 9.08
N LYS A 71 -7.86 -22.81 8.49
CA LYS A 71 -8.55 -22.04 7.45
C LYS A 71 -9.00 -22.97 6.33
N PHE A 72 -8.10 -23.81 5.82
CA PHE A 72 -8.41 -24.72 4.72
C PHE A 72 -9.57 -25.68 5.05
N MET A 73 -9.62 -26.19 6.29
CA MET A 73 -10.72 -27.02 6.79
C MET A 73 -12.02 -26.22 6.92
N HIS A 74 -11.94 -25.04 7.53
CA HIS A 74 -13.09 -24.17 7.78
C HIS A 74 -13.73 -23.65 6.48
N GLU A 75 -12.94 -23.42 5.43
CA GLU A 75 -13.43 -23.07 4.09
C GLU A 75 -14.23 -24.21 3.44
N ARG A 76 -13.99 -25.46 3.86
CA ARG A 76 -14.72 -26.66 3.41
C ARG A 76 -15.83 -27.07 4.36
N ASN A 77 -16.17 -26.21 5.30
CA ASN A 77 -17.15 -26.47 6.36
C ASN A 77 -16.79 -27.73 7.17
N ILE A 78 -15.52 -27.91 7.52
CA ILE A 78 -15.03 -28.97 8.41
C ILE A 78 -14.49 -28.31 9.69
N ILE A 79 -14.90 -28.82 10.84
CA ILE A 79 -14.42 -28.40 12.17
C ILE A 79 -13.51 -29.50 12.71
N HIS A 80 -12.36 -29.16 13.30
CA HIS A 80 -11.37 -30.13 13.77
C HIS A 80 -11.72 -30.74 15.14
N LEU A 81 -12.11 -29.92 16.12
CA LEU A 81 -12.56 -30.29 17.47
C LEU A 81 -11.53 -31.00 18.37
N ASP A 82 -10.25 -31.04 17.98
CA ASP A 82 -9.18 -31.69 18.75
C ASP A 82 -7.82 -31.08 18.42
N ILE A 83 -7.72 -29.75 18.33
CA ILE A 83 -6.44 -29.09 18.08
C ILE A 83 -5.66 -29.01 19.40
N LYS A 84 -4.47 -29.59 19.43
CA LYS A 84 -3.62 -29.72 20.63
C LYS A 84 -2.17 -30.05 20.25
N PRO A 85 -1.20 -29.86 21.17
CA PRO A 85 0.23 -30.13 20.97
C PRO A 85 0.58 -31.44 20.27
N GLU A 86 0.02 -32.56 20.74
CA GLU A 86 0.25 -33.92 20.23
C GLU A 86 -0.24 -34.12 18.77
N ASN A 87 -1.11 -33.23 18.27
CA ASN A 87 -1.67 -33.31 16.93
C ASN A 87 -0.89 -32.46 15.90
N VAL A 88 0.24 -31.86 16.29
CA VAL A 88 1.11 -31.06 15.42
C VAL A 88 2.46 -31.75 15.22
N MET A 89 2.79 -32.08 13.97
CA MET A 89 4.00 -32.83 13.62
C MET A 89 4.85 -32.09 12.62
N CYS A 90 6.18 -32.20 12.74
CA CYS A 90 7.12 -31.63 11.78
C CYS A 90 7.24 -32.54 10.56
N GLN A 91 7.40 -31.95 9.37
CA GLN A 91 7.56 -32.71 8.12
C GLN A 91 8.82 -33.59 8.12
N THR A 92 9.94 -33.02 8.58
CA THR A 92 11.21 -33.70 8.80
C THR A 92 11.83 -33.20 10.11
N SER A 93 12.80 -33.91 10.67
CA SER A 93 13.47 -33.50 11.93
C SER A 93 14.10 -32.11 11.84
N LYS A 94 14.64 -31.74 10.67
CA LYS A 94 15.30 -30.44 10.43
C LYS A 94 14.33 -29.35 9.96
N SER A 95 13.21 -29.69 9.34
CA SER A 95 12.28 -28.72 8.76
C SER A 95 11.45 -27.99 9.82
N THR A 96 11.21 -26.69 9.64
CA THR A 96 10.27 -25.88 10.42
C THR A 96 8.84 -25.95 9.87
N ASN A 97 8.60 -26.79 8.85
CA ASN A 97 7.27 -27.02 8.33
C ASN A 97 6.52 -28.02 9.22
N VAL A 98 5.30 -27.64 9.64
CA VAL A 98 4.43 -28.45 10.48
C VAL A 98 3.13 -28.82 9.78
N LYS A 99 2.54 -29.93 10.22
CA LYS A 99 1.24 -30.43 9.74
C LYS A 99 0.37 -30.90 10.89
N LEU A 100 -0.94 -30.72 10.75
CA LEU A 100 -1.93 -31.34 11.64
C LEU A 100 -2.10 -32.81 11.27
N ILE A 101 -1.88 -33.74 12.20
CA ILE A 101 -1.80 -35.17 11.88
C ILE A 101 -3.03 -36.00 12.28
N ASP A 102 -3.85 -35.52 13.21
CA ASP A 102 -4.99 -36.27 13.74
C ASP A 102 -6.33 -35.58 13.46
N PHE A 103 -7.15 -36.20 12.61
CA PHE A 103 -8.50 -35.74 12.27
C PHE A 103 -9.59 -36.62 12.89
N GLY A 104 -9.25 -37.37 13.94
CA GLY A 104 -10.10 -38.33 14.65
C GLY A 104 -11.53 -37.84 14.93
N LEU A 105 -11.60 -36.62 15.47
CA LEU A 105 -12.84 -35.95 15.85
C LEU A 105 -13.35 -34.96 14.80
N ALA A 106 -12.55 -34.68 13.77
CA ALA A 106 -12.93 -33.73 12.72
C ALA A 106 -14.24 -34.16 12.06
N THR A 107 -15.14 -33.19 11.90
CA THR A 107 -16.51 -33.44 11.45
C THR A 107 -16.93 -32.37 10.45
N LYS A 108 -17.64 -32.78 9.40
CA LYS A 108 -18.26 -31.85 8.46
C LYS A 108 -19.43 -31.17 9.18
N LEU A 109 -19.58 -29.87 8.97
CA LEU A 109 -20.66 -29.09 9.52
C LEU A 109 -22.01 -29.62 9.01
N ASP A 110 -22.79 -30.23 9.90
CA ASP A 110 -24.19 -30.57 9.69
C ASP A 110 -24.98 -30.19 10.96
N PRO A 111 -25.81 -29.14 10.91
CA PRO A 111 -26.60 -28.70 12.07
C PRO A 111 -27.60 -29.73 12.61
N ASN A 112 -27.88 -30.80 11.85
CA ASN A 112 -28.85 -31.82 12.24
C ASN A 112 -28.20 -33.05 12.89
N GLU A 113 -26.87 -33.15 12.87
CA GLU A 113 -26.14 -34.27 13.47
C GLU A 113 -25.53 -33.86 14.83
N LEU A 114 -25.53 -34.81 15.78
CA LEU A 114 -24.75 -34.68 17.01
C LEU A 114 -23.29 -34.99 16.72
N VAL A 115 -22.40 -34.18 17.31
CA VAL A 115 -20.95 -34.39 17.21
C VAL A 115 -20.39 -34.90 18.52
N LYS A 116 -19.45 -35.85 18.39
CA LYS A 116 -18.71 -36.41 19.53
C LYS A 116 -17.44 -35.61 19.74
N ILE A 117 -17.29 -35.06 20.94
CA ILE A 117 -16.13 -34.28 21.37
C ILE A 117 -15.49 -34.92 22.59
N SER A 118 -14.18 -34.76 22.76
CA SER A 118 -13.46 -35.26 23.94
C SER A 118 -13.22 -34.14 24.95
N THR A 119 -13.40 -34.44 26.23
CA THR A 119 -12.95 -33.59 27.35
C THR A 119 -11.70 -34.16 28.03
N GLY A 120 -11.04 -35.13 27.38
CA GLY A 120 -9.88 -35.84 27.92
C GLY A 120 -8.61 -34.99 28.05
N THR A 121 -8.60 -33.75 27.55
CA THR A 121 -7.50 -32.80 27.72
C THR A 121 -8.10 -31.46 28.18
N ALA A 122 -8.33 -31.35 29.49
CA ALA A 122 -9.07 -30.24 30.11
C ALA A 122 -8.51 -28.86 29.76
N GLU A 123 -7.19 -28.74 29.63
CA GLU A 123 -6.47 -27.48 29.32
C GLU A 123 -6.82 -26.89 27.96
N PHE A 124 -7.28 -27.72 27.01
CA PHE A 124 -7.64 -27.31 25.64
C PHE A 124 -9.16 -27.29 25.41
N ALA A 125 -9.96 -27.69 26.39
CA ALA A 125 -11.41 -27.65 26.27
C ALA A 125 -11.89 -26.19 26.20
N ALA A 126 -12.77 -25.89 25.25
CA ALA A 126 -13.38 -24.56 25.13
C ALA A 126 -14.53 -24.38 26.13
N PRO A 127 -14.87 -23.15 26.55
CA PRO A 127 -15.95 -22.89 27.51
C PRO A 127 -17.28 -23.54 27.10
N GLU A 128 -17.65 -23.46 25.81
CA GLU A 128 -18.86 -24.08 25.27
C GLU A 128 -18.87 -25.61 25.42
N ILE A 129 -17.71 -26.27 25.36
CA ILE A 129 -17.60 -27.72 25.57
C ILE A 129 -17.88 -28.07 27.04
N VAL A 130 -17.36 -27.27 27.96
CA VAL A 130 -17.52 -27.46 29.41
C VAL A 130 -18.96 -27.16 29.84
N GLU A 131 -19.57 -26.13 29.27
CA GLU A 131 -20.94 -25.71 29.55
C GLU A 131 -21.99 -26.53 28.77
N ARG A 132 -21.56 -27.46 27.90
CA ARG A 132 -22.41 -28.27 27.01
C ARG A 132 -23.27 -27.42 26.06
N GLU A 133 -22.74 -26.28 25.68
CA GLU A 133 -23.32 -25.44 24.63
C GLU A 133 -22.98 -25.97 23.24
N PRO A 134 -23.72 -25.54 22.20
CA PRO A 134 -23.38 -25.89 20.83
C PRO A 134 -21.96 -25.42 20.44
N VAL A 135 -21.26 -26.26 19.67
CA VAL A 135 -19.89 -26.03 19.18
C VAL A 135 -19.88 -25.57 17.73
N GLY A 136 -18.76 -24.97 17.29
CA GLY A 136 -18.63 -24.45 15.93
C GLY A 136 -17.18 -24.22 15.52
N PHE A 137 -16.98 -23.46 14.45
CA PHE A 137 -15.62 -23.09 13.98
C PHE A 137 -14.82 -22.34 15.05
N TYR A 138 -15.48 -21.53 15.87
CA TYR A 138 -14.90 -20.78 17.00
C TYR A 138 -14.31 -21.67 18.11
N THR A 139 -14.69 -22.95 18.16
CA THR A 139 -14.17 -23.92 19.13
C THR A 139 -12.73 -24.32 18.78
N ASP A 140 -12.44 -24.46 17.49
CA ASP A 140 -11.06 -24.61 17.00
C ASP A 140 -10.23 -23.34 17.28
N MET A 141 -10.85 -22.17 17.14
CA MET A 141 -10.17 -20.89 17.38
C MET A 141 -9.77 -20.70 18.85
N TRP A 142 -10.56 -21.20 19.80
CA TRP A 142 -10.15 -21.28 21.21
C TRP A 142 -8.87 -22.11 21.37
N SER A 143 -8.85 -23.30 20.74
CA SER A 143 -7.71 -24.20 20.80
C SER A 143 -6.44 -23.58 20.19
N ILE A 144 -6.58 -22.76 19.13
CA ILE A 144 -5.49 -21.94 18.56
C ILE A 144 -4.98 -20.93 19.59
N GLY A 145 -5.87 -20.28 20.34
CA GLY A 145 -5.49 -19.34 21.41
C GLY A 145 -4.69 -20.02 22.52
N VAL A 146 -5.17 -21.17 23.01
CA VAL A 146 -4.46 -21.97 24.04
C VAL A 146 -3.10 -22.43 23.51
N LEU A 147 -3.06 -22.96 22.29
CA LEU A 147 -1.81 -23.41 21.68
C LEU A 147 -0.80 -22.27 21.49
N SER A 148 -1.26 -21.07 21.14
CA SER A 148 -0.40 -19.89 21.02
C SER A 148 0.20 -19.49 22.36
N TYR A 149 -0.63 -19.48 23.42
CA TYR A 149 -0.16 -19.20 24.79
C TYR A 149 0.90 -20.22 25.22
N VAL A 150 0.62 -21.51 25.00
CA VAL A 150 1.52 -22.61 25.34
C VAL A 150 2.84 -22.51 24.58
N LEU A 151 2.83 -22.19 23.28
CA LEU A 151 4.05 -22.09 22.48
C LEU A 151 4.93 -20.89 22.86
N LEU A 152 4.33 -19.79 23.34
CA LEU A 152 5.06 -18.61 23.77
C LEU A 152 5.64 -18.73 25.19
N SER A 153 5.01 -19.52 26.06
CA SER A 153 5.34 -19.55 27.50
C SER A 153 5.81 -20.90 28.03
N GLY A 154 5.40 -22.01 27.41
CA GLY A 154 5.50 -23.35 27.98
C GLY A 154 4.47 -23.65 29.09
N LEU A 155 3.55 -22.71 29.36
CA LEU A 155 2.53 -22.81 30.40
C LEU A 155 1.14 -23.01 29.80
N SER A 156 0.22 -23.59 30.57
CA SER A 156 -1.20 -23.68 30.20
C SER A 156 -1.96 -22.51 30.83
N PRO A 157 -2.73 -21.72 30.05
CA PRO A 157 -3.40 -20.51 30.55
C PRO A 157 -4.47 -20.76 31.61
N PHE A 158 -5.02 -21.98 31.65
CA PHE A 158 -6.12 -22.34 32.56
C PHE A 158 -5.74 -23.43 33.56
N ALA A 159 -4.49 -23.87 33.60
CA ALA A 159 -4.09 -25.00 34.45
C ALA A 159 -4.35 -24.70 35.93
N GLY A 160 -5.10 -25.62 36.57
CA GLY A 160 -5.26 -25.69 38.02
C GLY A 160 -4.55 -26.91 38.60
N SER A 161 -4.69 -27.12 39.91
CA SER A 161 -4.17 -28.30 40.62
C SER A 161 -4.83 -29.62 40.21
N SER A 162 -5.99 -29.55 39.55
CA SER A 162 -6.73 -30.71 39.04
C SER A 162 -7.44 -30.39 37.72
N ASP A 163 -7.87 -31.43 37.00
CA ASP A 163 -8.74 -31.29 35.82
C ASP A 163 -10.01 -30.48 36.16
N ILE A 164 -10.59 -30.69 37.34
CA ILE A 164 -11.82 -30.02 37.77
C ILE A 164 -11.59 -28.52 37.95
N GLU A 165 -10.47 -28.15 38.58
CA GLU A 165 -10.10 -26.74 38.74
C GLU A 165 -9.76 -26.09 37.40
N THR A 166 -9.05 -26.80 36.53
CA THR A 166 -8.75 -26.35 35.16
C THR A 166 -10.03 -26.03 34.39
N LEU A 167 -11.01 -26.94 34.42
CA LEU A 167 -12.31 -26.72 33.78
C LEU A 167 -13.11 -25.59 34.43
N ARG A 168 -12.95 -25.34 35.74
CA ARG A 168 -13.55 -24.19 36.42
C ARG A 168 -12.97 -22.88 35.88
N ASN A 169 -11.65 -22.81 35.73
CA ASN A 169 -10.95 -21.63 35.18
C ASN A 169 -11.38 -21.38 33.73
N VAL A 170 -11.43 -22.43 32.90
CA VAL A 170 -11.96 -22.37 31.52
C VAL A 170 -13.39 -21.81 31.52
N LYS A 171 -14.27 -22.33 32.38
CA LYS A 171 -15.67 -21.89 32.47
C LYS A 171 -15.79 -20.42 32.89
N ALA A 172 -14.97 -19.99 33.83
CA ALA A 172 -14.89 -18.59 34.26
C ALA A 172 -14.21 -17.69 33.22
N CYS A 173 -13.51 -18.28 32.25
CA CYS A 173 -12.56 -17.61 31.36
C CYS A 173 -11.51 -16.82 32.16
N ASP A 174 -11.06 -17.42 33.26
CA ASP A 174 -10.11 -16.85 34.21
C ASP A 174 -8.68 -17.25 33.83
N TRP A 175 -7.94 -16.29 33.29
CA TRP A 175 -6.55 -16.45 32.86
C TRP A 175 -5.86 -15.09 32.80
N GLU A 176 -4.54 -15.11 32.95
CA GLU A 176 -3.69 -13.94 32.81
C GLU A 176 -2.35 -14.29 32.16
N PHE A 177 -1.60 -13.27 31.74
CA PHE A 177 -0.25 -13.47 31.23
C PHE A 177 0.72 -13.55 32.41
N ASP A 178 1.41 -14.69 32.54
CA ASP A 178 2.49 -14.83 33.51
C ASP A 178 3.59 -13.77 33.25
N GLU A 179 3.92 -12.99 34.28
CA GLU A 179 4.79 -11.82 34.15
C GLU A 179 6.19 -12.18 33.63
N GLU A 180 6.75 -13.30 34.07
CA GLU A 180 8.11 -13.71 33.71
C GLU A 180 8.13 -14.46 32.37
N ALA A 181 7.11 -15.27 32.09
CA ALA A 181 7.02 -15.98 30.83
C ALA A 181 6.77 -15.03 29.65
N PHE A 182 5.92 -14.02 29.84
CA PHE A 182 5.50 -13.06 28.80
C PHE A 182 6.23 -11.72 28.83
N LYS A 183 7.24 -11.54 29.70
CA LYS A 183 8.06 -10.32 29.81
C LYS A 183 8.58 -9.80 28.47
N ASN A 184 9.05 -10.73 27.64
CA ASN A 184 9.70 -10.43 26.35
C ASN A 184 8.83 -10.79 25.13
N VAL A 185 7.57 -11.15 25.34
CA VAL A 185 6.64 -11.45 24.25
C VAL A 185 6.03 -10.14 23.75
N SER A 186 5.96 -9.99 22.43
CA SER A 186 5.42 -8.78 21.80
C SER A 186 3.95 -8.51 22.17
N GLU A 187 3.57 -7.22 22.18
CA GLU A 187 2.16 -6.86 22.41
C GLU A 187 1.24 -7.36 21.31
N GLU A 188 1.72 -7.53 20.06
CA GLU A 188 0.91 -8.15 19.02
C GLU A 188 0.62 -9.62 19.33
N GLY A 189 1.58 -10.34 19.92
CA GLY A 189 1.39 -11.73 20.35
C GLY A 189 0.40 -11.85 21.49
N LYS A 190 0.47 -10.94 22.48
CA LYS A 190 -0.51 -10.86 23.56
C LYS A 190 -1.90 -10.48 23.03
N ASP A 191 -2.00 -9.50 22.13
CA ASP A 191 -3.26 -9.10 21.50
C ASP A 191 -3.88 -10.26 20.70
N PHE A 192 -3.07 -11.03 19.96
CA PHE A 192 -3.54 -12.21 19.24
C PHE A 192 -4.22 -13.23 20.17
N ILE A 193 -3.60 -13.53 21.32
CA ILE A 193 -4.15 -14.44 22.33
C ILE A 193 -5.43 -13.86 22.95
N ARG A 194 -5.43 -12.58 23.35
CA ARG A 194 -6.59 -11.90 23.95
C ARG A 194 -7.83 -11.95 23.04
N ARG A 195 -7.62 -11.88 21.73
CA ARG A 195 -8.70 -11.92 20.71
C ARG A 195 -9.21 -13.33 20.41
N LEU A 196 -8.58 -14.37 20.94
CA LEU A 196 -9.01 -15.77 20.80
C LEU A 196 -9.56 -16.35 22.10
N LEU A 197 -8.92 -16.06 23.24
CA LEU A 197 -9.33 -16.54 24.56
C LEU A 197 -10.41 -15.65 25.18
N ILE A 198 -11.54 -15.54 24.47
CA ILE A 198 -12.73 -14.79 24.89
C ILE A 198 -13.88 -15.76 25.16
N LYS A 199 -14.58 -15.56 26.29
CA LYS A 199 -15.75 -16.38 26.66
C LYS A 199 -16.84 -16.35 25.58
N SER A 200 -17.24 -15.17 25.10
CA SER A 200 -18.19 -15.02 23.99
C SER A 200 -17.56 -15.51 22.69
N LYS A 201 -18.06 -16.66 22.23
CA LYS A 201 -17.54 -17.40 21.07
C LYS A 201 -17.67 -16.66 19.75
N GLU A 202 -18.66 -15.77 19.62
CA GLU A 202 -18.90 -14.93 18.43
C GLU A 202 -17.89 -13.79 18.28
N LYS A 203 -17.22 -13.40 19.37
CA LYS A 203 -16.21 -12.33 19.37
C LYS A 203 -14.80 -12.82 19.06
N ARG A 204 -14.58 -14.13 19.04
CA ARG A 204 -13.28 -14.73 18.74
C ARG A 204 -12.93 -14.48 17.27
N MET A 205 -11.66 -14.20 16.99
CA MET A 205 -11.20 -14.13 15.61
C MET A 205 -11.43 -15.47 14.88
N ASN A 206 -11.82 -15.40 13.61
CA ASN A 206 -11.84 -16.56 12.73
C ASN A 206 -10.44 -16.84 12.14
N ALA A 207 -10.27 -17.98 11.46
CA ALA A 207 -8.98 -18.39 10.91
C ALA A 207 -8.41 -17.41 9.85
N HIS A 208 -9.27 -16.75 9.08
CA HIS A 208 -8.87 -15.74 8.10
C HIS A 208 -8.40 -14.46 8.79
N GLU A 209 -9.12 -14.00 9.81
CA GLU A 209 -8.75 -12.84 10.63
C GLU A 209 -7.43 -13.09 11.37
N CYS A 210 -7.21 -14.30 11.89
CA CYS A 210 -5.93 -14.67 12.49
C CYS A 210 -4.77 -14.50 11.51
N LEU A 211 -4.92 -14.98 10.28
CA LEU A 211 -3.90 -14.86 9.23
C LEU A 211 -3.70 -13.43 8.71
N GLN A 212 -4.64 -12.51 8.99
CA GLN A 212 -4.51 -11.09 8.68
C GLN A 212 -3.98 -10.27 9.87
N HIS A 213 -3.99 -10.84 11.07
CA HIS A 213 -3.54 -10.19 12.30
C HIS A 213 -2.07 -9.77 12.22
N SER A 214 -1.73 -8.59 12.75
CA SER A 214 -0.39 -8.02 12.71
C SER A 214 0.70 -8.95 13.25
N TRP A 215 0.35 -9.78 14.23
CA TRP A 215 1.26 -10.80 14.78
C TRP A 215 1.68 -11.88 13.77
N LEU A 216 0.82 -12.25 12.82
CA LEU A 216 1.15 -13.25 11.78
C LEU A 216 1.63 -12.62 10.46
N THR A 217 1.25 -11.36 10.18
CA THR A 217 1.54 -10.66 8.92
C THR A 217 2.73 -9.71 8.97
N GLY A 218 3.08 -9.17 10.14
CA GLY A 218 4.19 -8.23 10.30
C GLY A 218 5.58 -8.84 10.04
N ASP A 219 6.59 -7.98 9.92
CA ASP A 219 7.99 -8.41 9.94
C ASP A 219 8.42 -8.70 11.38
N HIS A 220 8.69 -9.97 11.66
CA HIS A 220 9.09 -10.46 12.97
C HIS A 220 10.50 -11.06 12.96
N SER A 221 11.29 -10.78 11.92
CA SER A 221 12.67 -11.25 11.78
C SER A 221 13.57 -10.81 12.94
N HIS A 222 13.23 -9.72 13.61
CA HIS A 222 13.94 -9.19 14.78
C HIS A 222 13.51 -9.83 16.12
N LYS A 223 12.43 -10.63 16.15
CA LYS A 223 11.89 -11.26 17.37
C LYS A 223 12.59 -12.59 17.69
N THR A 224 13.92 -12.54 17.81
CA THR A 224 14.80 -13.73 17.91
C THR A 224 15.19 -14.10 19.33
N LEU A 225 14.63 -13.45 20.35
CA LEU A 225 14.97 -13.77 21.75
C LEU A 225 14.59 -15.22 22.05
N GLU A 226 15.55 -15.95 22.64
CA GLU A 226 15.37 -17.37 22.93
C GLU A 226 14.32 -17.59 24.02
N ILE A 227 13.35 -18.45 23.73
CA ILE A 227 12.45 -19.03 24.71
C ILE A 227 13.13 -20.30 25.24
N ALA A 228 13.52 -20.28 26.52
CA ALA A 228 14.27 -21.37 27.12
C ALA A 228 13.56 -22.73 26.96
N ARG A 229 14.24 -23.71 26.36
CA ARG A 229 13.70 -25.06 26.10
C ARG A 229 13.14 -25.76 27.34
N ALA A 230 13.69 -25.46 28.52
CA ALA A 230 13.27 -26.02 29.79
C ALA A 230 11.79 -25.73 30.13
N ARG A 231 11.25 -24.60 29.62
CA ARG A 231 9.84 -24.22 29.79
C ARG A 231 8.88 -25.27 29.21
N PHE A 232 9.31 -26.02 28.19
CA PHE A 232 8.46 -27.00 27.50
C PHE A 232 8.59 -28.44 28.02
N PHE A 233 9.51 -28.71 28.96
CA PHE A 233 9.76 -30.08 29.44
C PHE A 233 8.55 -30.68 30.15
N ALA A 234 7.86 -29.91 30.99
CA ALA A 234 6.68 -30.40 31.70
C ALA A 234 5.58 -30.90 30.74
N ILE A 235 5.29 -30.11 29.70
CA ILE A 235 4.29 -30.47 28.68
C ILE A 235 4.74 -31.69 27.87
N ARG A 236 6.00 -31.71 27.44
CA ARG A 236 6.57 -32.86 26.70
C ARG A 236 6.46 -34.15 27.51
N GLU A 237 6.83 -34.13 28.79
CA GLU A 237 6.77 -35.32 29.65
C GLU A 237 5.32 -35.72 29.94
N LYS A 238 4.40 -34.76 30.11
CA LYS A 238 2.95 -35.05 30.21
C LYS A 238 2.43 -35.78 28.97
N ILE A 239 2.82 -35.34 27.77
CA ILE A 239 2.46 -36.00 26.50
C ILE A 239 3.07 -37.41 26.46
N ARG A 240 4.34 -37.59 26.83
CA ARG A 240 4.99 -38.92 26.87
C ARG A 240 4.30 -39.88 27.83
N GLN A 241 3.99 -39.44 29.05
CA GLN A 241 3.33 -40.25 30.06
C GLN A 241 1.95 -40.75 29.61
N LYS A 242 1.20 -39.92 28.87
CA LYS A 242 -0.09 -40.31 28.28
C LYS A 242 0.01 -41.51 27.35
N TYR A 243 1.19 -41.75 26.76
CA TYR A 243 1.46 -42.86 25.84
C TYR A 243 2.53 -43.84 26.36
N ALA A 244 2.87 -43.81 27.65
CA ALA A 244 3.97 -44.59 28.23
C ALA A 244 3.84 -46.11 28.10
N ASN A 245 2.63 -46.62 27.84
CA ASN A 245 2.38 -48.05 27.64
C ASN A 245 2.85 -48.59 26.28
N TRP A 246 3.47 -47.77 25.42
CA TRP A 246 3.90 -48.13 24.07
C TRP A 246 5.44 -48.21 23.94
N ASN A 247 5.92 -49.12 23.10
CA ASN A 247 7.34 -49.32 22.82
C ASN A 247 7.99 -48.05 22.25
N GLU A 248 9.12 -47.62 22.83
CA GLU A 248 9.92 -46.46 22.39
C GLU A 248 10.44 -46.54 20.94
N PHE A 249 10.38 -47.73 20.32
CA PHE A 249 10.84 -47.97 18.94
C PHE A 249 9.86 -47.52 17.85
N VAL A 250 8.65 -47.09 18.22
CA VAL A 250 7.67 -46.59 17.26
C VAL A 250 8.02 -45.14 16.92
N LEU A 251 8.36 -44.89 15.64
CA LEU A 251 8.54 -43.52 15.13
C LEU A 251 7.37 -42.63 15.60
N PRO A 252 7.57 -41.33 15.84
CA PRO A 252 6.48 -40.45 16.29
C PRO A 252 5.23 -40.53 15.40
N LEU A 253 5.38 -40.82 14.10
CA LEU A 253 4.27 -41.05 13.18
C LEU A 253 3.44 -42.30 13.52
N GLY A 254 4.06 -43.34 14.06
CA GLY A 254 3.39 -44.57 14.46
C GLY A 254 2.41 -44.37 15.62
N ARG A 255 2.49 -43.27 16.39
CA ARG A 255 1.43 -42.87 17.35
C ARG A 255 0.07 -42.64 16.67
N LEU A 256 0.03 -42.47 15.34
CA LEU A 256 -1.21 -42.46 14.56
C LEU A 256 -2.04 -43.75 14.69
N SER A 257 -1.47 -44.87 15.14
CA SER A 257 -2.24 -46.08 15.44
C SER A 257 -3.28 -45.85 16.54
N GLU A 258 -3.02 -44.95 17.49
CA GLU A 258 -3.95 -44.56 18.56
C GLU A 258 -4.96 -43.49 18.09
N PHE A 259 -4.58 -42.73 17.06
CA PHE A 259 -5.38 -41.67 16.49
C PHE A 259 -6.40 -42.21 15.47
N SER A 260 -7.44 -42.87 15.99
CA SER A 260 -8.52 -43.42 15.18
C SER A 260 -9.86 -42.73 15.42
N SER A 261 -10.69 -42.65 14.39
CA SER A 261 -12.12 -42.33 14.54
C SER A 261 -12.85 -43.35 15.40
N LEU A 262 -12.30 -44.56 15.56
CA LEU A 262 -12.86 -45.61 16.43
C LEU A 262 -12.93 -45.17 17.89
N ARG A 263 -12.17 -44.15 18.30
CA ARG A 263 -12.34 -43.49 19.59
C ARG A 263 -13.83 -43.22 19.85
N LYS A 264 -14.57 -42.69 18.86
CA LYS A 264 -16.01 -42.37 18.93
C LYS A 264 -16.93 -43.54 19.37
N LEU A 265 -16.45 -44.78 19.37
CA LEU A 265 -17.19 -45.97 19.84
C LEU A 265 -16.91 -46.31 21.32
N GLN A 266 -15.80 -45.84 21.89
CA GLN A 266 -15.38 -46.06 23.28
C GLN A 266 -15.53 -44.77 24.09
N MET A 267 -16.77 -44.29 24.26
CA MET A 267 -17.03 -42.95 24.81
C MET A 267 -16.51 -42.76 26.24
N GLU A 268 -16.64 -43.77 27.11
CA GLU A 268 -16.13 -43.71 28.48
C GLU A 268 -14.60 -43.63 28.54
N LYS A 269 -13.90 -44.51 27.78
CA LYS A 269 -12.42 -44.58 27.77
C LYS A 269 -11.78 -43.25 27.41
N TYR A 270 -12.33 -42.54 26.42
CA TYR A 270 -11.78 -41.27 25.92
C TYR A 270 -12.53 -40.03 26.43
N ARG A 271 -13.36 -40.18 27.48
CA ARG A 271 -14.17 -39.10 28.08
C ARG A 271 -14.87 -38.26 27.01
N MET A 272 -15.60 -38.93 26.12
CA MET A 272 -16.35 -38.26 25.06
C MET A 272 -17.78 -37.98 25.47
N GLN A 273 -18.32 -36.91 24.90
CA GLN A 273 -19.70 -36.51 25.04
C GLN A 273 -20.26 -36.08 23.68
N GLU A 274 -21.58 -36.17 23.54
CA GLU A 274 -22.30 -35.69 22.35
C GLU A 274 -22.78 -34.27 22.57
N VAL A 275 -22.53 -33.41 21.59
CA VAL A 275 -22.87 -31.99 21.63
C VAL A 275 -23.45 -31.58 20.28
N LEU A 276 -24.32 -30.58 20.29
CA LEU A 276 -24.92 -30.03 19.08
C LEU A 276 -23.91 -29.13 18.34
N ILE A 277 -24.03 -29.09 17.01
CA ILE A 277 -23.39 -28.04 16.22
C ILE A 277 -24.26 -26.79 16.31
N ASP A 278 -23.62 -25.63 16.47
CA ASP A 278 -24.31 -24.35 16.42
C ASP A 278 -24.90 -24.11 15.02
N ARG A 279 -26.23 -24.11 14.95
CA ARG A 279 -26.98 -23.92 13.70
C ARG A 279 -26.64 -22.59 13.01
N LYS A 280 -26.20 -21.57 13.74
CA LYS A 280 -25.75 -20.31 13.15
C LYS A 280 -24.51 -20.47 12.27
N CYS A 281 -23.67 -21.47 12.54
CA CYS A 281 -22.49 -21.75 11.72
C CYS A 281 -22.83 -22.18 10.29
N ALA A 282 -24.07 -22.65 10.05
CA ALA A 282 -24.54 -23.04 8.72
C ALA A 282 -25.15 -21.89 7.91
N ALA A 283 -25.44 -20.74 8.54
CA ALA A 283 -25.75 -19.51 7.81
C ALA A 283 -24.52 -19.02 7.02
N PRO A 284 -24.68 -18.17 6.00
CA PRO A 284 -23.53 -17.66 5.24
C PRO A 284 -22.61 -16.85 6.16
N ARG A 285 -21.30 -17.06 6.07
CA ARG A 285 -20.31 -16.44 6.95
C ARG A 285 -19.41 -15.51 6.18
N PHE A 286 -19.30 -14.26 6.62
CA PHE A 286 -18.28 -13.33 6.17
C PHE A 286 -16.94 -13.71 6.79
N VAL A 287 -16.15 -14.51 6.07
CA VAL A 287 -14.79 -14.88 6.52
C VAL A 287 -13.78 -13.77 6.21
N ILE A 288 -14.05 -12.96 5.19
CA ILE A 288 -13.37 -11.68 4.97
C ILE A 288 -14.46 -10.63 4.82
N LYS A 289 -14.54 -9.72 5.78
CA LYS A 289 -15.53 -8.63 5.79
C LYS A 289 -15.15 -7.54 4.77
N PRO A 290 -16.14 -6.87 4.14
CA PRO A 290 -15.86 -5.71 3.31
C PRO A 290 -15.29 -4.57 4.17
N GLN A 291 -14.31 -3.85 3.63
CA GLN A 291 -13.72 -2.70 4.31
C GLN A 291 -14.28 -1.39 3.77
N SER A 292 -14.53 -0.42 4.65
CA SER A 292 -14.95 0.92 4.25
C SER A 292 -13.86 1.60 3.43
N THR A 293 -14.25 2.32 2.38
CA THR A 293 -13.31 2.94 1.43
C THR A 293 -13.66 4.39 1.14
N PHE A 294 -12.71 5.11 0.55
CA PHE A 294 -12.92 6.44 0.02
C PHE A 294 -12.79 6.43 -1.50
N ALA A 295 -13.55 7.28 -2.18
CA ALA A 295 -13.45 7.51 -3.61
C ALA A 295 -13.54 9.00 -3.92
N ILE A 296 -12.85 9.43 -4.97
CA ILE A 296 -13.03 10.76 -5.55
C ILE A 296 -14.23 10.71 -6.49
N GLU A 297 -15.03 11.77 -6.52
CA GLU A 297 -16.14 11.92 -7.46
C GLU A 297 -15.67 11.68 -8.91
N GLY A 298 -16.43 10.88 -9.65
CA GLY A 298 -16.09 10.43 -11.01
C GLY A 298 -15.33 9.10 -11.06
N ASN A 299 -14.59 8.72 -10.01
CA ASN A 299 -13.89 7.44 -9.94
C ASN A 299 -14.86 6.29 -9.58
N SER A 300 -14.37 5.05 -9.67
CA SER A 300 -15.12 3.88 -9.19
C SER A 300 -14.68 3.47 -7.78
N ALA A 301 -15.65 3.17 -6.92
CA ALA A 301 -15.39 2.55 -5.61
C ALA A 301 -15.52 1.03 -5.72
N ARG A 302 -14.74 0.30 -4.93
CA ARG A 302 -14.73 -1.16 -4.91
C ARG A 302 -14.77 -1.69 -3.47
N PHE A 303 -15.70 -2.60 -3.22
CA PHE A 303 -15.77 -3.39 -2.01
C PHE A 303 -15.51 -4.86 -2.35
N THR A 304 -14.69 -5.52 -1.54
CA THR A 304 -14.34 -6.93 -1.69
C THR A 304 -14.58 -7.64 -0.38
N CYS A 305 -15.23 -8.80 -0.43
CA CYS A 305 -15.44 -9.67 0.72
C CYS A 305 -15.40 -11.14 0.29
N ARG A 306 -15.22 -12.04 1.26
CA ARG A 306 -15.29 -13.49 1.05
C ARG A 306 -16.40 -14.05 1.92
N ILE A 307 -17.34 -14.75 1.30
CA ILE A 307 -18.51 -15.34 1.97
C ILE A 307 -18.48 -16.84 1.73
N ILE A 308 -18.54 -17.61 2.81
CA ILE A 308 -18.60 -19.07 2.77
C ILE A 308 -19.92 -19.53 3.35
N SER A 309 -20.62 -20.38 2.61
CA SER A 309 -21.92 -20.90 3.01
C SER A 309 -21.95 -22.42 2.87
N LEU A 310 -22.73 -23.09 3.73
CA LEU A 310 -22.91 -24.54 3.67
C LEU A 310 -23.70 -24.96 2.43
N THR A 311 -24.74 -24.19 2.12
CA THR A 311 -25.59 -24.35 0.93
C THR A 311 -25.50 -23.09 0.06
N SER A 312 -25.97 -23.15 -1.17
CA SER A 312 -26.01 -21.98 -2.05
C SER A 312 -26.71 -20.80 -1.35
N CYS A 313 -26.06 -19.64 -1.31
CA CYS A 313 -26.64 -18.43 -0.71
C CYS A 313 -26.96 -17.36 -1.76
N SER A 314 -28.00 -16.57 -1.52
CA SER A 314 -28.29 -15.35 -2.28
C SER A 314 -27.54 -14.17 -1.68
N ILE A 315 -27.03 -13.28 -2.54
CA ILE A 315 -26.29 -12.09 -2.10
C ILE A 315 -26.92 -10.84 -2.71
N SER A 316 -27.33 -9.93 -1.83
CA SER A 316 -27.92 -8.65 -2.16
C SER A 316 -27.14 -7.50 -1.52
N TRP A 317 -27.22 -6.34 -2.15
CA TRP A 317 -26.59 -5.12 -1.67
C TRP A 317 -27.68 -4.07 -1.49
N TYR A 318 -27.64 -3.33 -0.40
CA TYR A 318 -28.60 -2.29 -0.06
C TYR A 318 -27.90 -0.96 0.14
N HIS A 319 -28.59 0.11 -0.23
CA HIS A 319 -28.21 1.49 0.12
C HIS A 319 -29.49 2.27 0.41
N ASN A 320 -29.54 2.96 1.55
CA ASN A 320 -30.76 3.64 2.03
C ASN A 320 -32.00 2.72 2.03
N ASN A 321 -31.85 1.48 2.49
CA ASN A 321 -32.88 0.43 2.50
C ASN A 321 -33.43 0.01 1.12
N VAL A 322 -32.78 0.41 0.03
CA VAL A 322 -33.16 0.00 -1.34
C VAL A 322 -32.16 -1.03 -1.86
N GLU A 323 -32.68 -2.14 -2.37
CA GLU A 323 -31.85 -3.18 -2.99
C GLU A 323 -31.25 -2.69 -4.32
N LEU A 324 -29.92 -2.75 -4.42
CA LEU A 324 -29.15 -2.39 -5.60
C LEU A 324 -29.09 -3.57 -6.57
N LYS A 325 -29.75 -3.46 -7.71
CA LYS A 325 -29.69 -4.47 -8.78
C LYS A 325 -28.46 -4.29 -9.66
N GLN A 326 -28.07 -5.37 -10.35
CA GLN A 326 -26.97 -5.34 -11.33
C GLN A 326 -27.26 -4.28 -12.41
N SER A 327 -26.30 -3.38 -12.64
CA SER A 327 -26.41 -2.31 -13.64
C SER A 327 -25.03 -1.79 -14.07
N VAL A 328 -25.00 -0.83 -15.00
CA VAL A 328 -23.77 -0.12 -15.38
C VAL A 328 -23.21 0.69 -14.20
N LYS A 329 -24.09 1.17 -13.30
CA LYS A 329 -23.71 1.89 -12.08
C LYS A 329 -23.20 0.94 -10.99
N TYR A 330 -23.89 -0.17 -10.79
CA TYR A 330 -23.64 -1.15 -9.73
C TYR A 330 -23.26 -2.50 -10.34
N MET A 331 -21.97 -2.83 -10.34
CA MET A 331 -21.49 -4.10 -10.87
C MET A 331 -21.15 -5.05 -9.72
N LYS A 332 -21.81 -6.21 -9.70
CA LYS A 332 -21.53 -7.33 -8.82
C LYS A 332 -20.72 -8.38 -9.60
N ARG A 333 -19.59 -8.82 -9.06
CA ARG A 333 -18.72 -9.87 -9.65
C ARG A 333 -18.48 -10.96 -8.62
N TYR A 334 -18.71 -12.20 -9.02
CA TYR A 334 -18.65 -13.37 -8.14
C TYR A 334 -17.67 -14.38 -8.74
N ILE A 335 -16.61 -14.69 -8.00
CA ILE A 335 -15.60 -15.66 -8.43
C ILE A 335 -15.40 -16.64 -7.27
N GLY A 336 -16.04 -17.81 -7.36
CA GLY A 336 -16.07 -18.76 -6.25
C GLY A 336 -16.70 -18.12 -5.01
N ASP A 337 -15.95 -18.10 -3.92
CA ASP A 337 -16.37 -17.52 -2.64
C ASP A 337 -15.98 -16.03 -2.48
N ASP A 338 -15.32 -15.45 -3.48
CA ASP A 338 -14.90 -14.04 -3.50
C ASP A 338 -15.93 -13.17 -4.23
N TYR A 339 -16.42 -12.15 -3.51
CA TYR A 339 -17.48 -11.26 -3.95
C TYR A 339 -16.94 -9.83 -4.06
N THR A 340 -17.10 -9.23 -5.22
CA THR A 340 -16.68 -7.85 -5.48
C THR A 340 -17.87 -7.01 -5.91
N PHE A 341 -18.08 -5.90 -5.24
CA PHE A 341 -19.08 -4.89 -5.58
C PHE A 341 -18.40 -3.60 -6.02
N ILE A 342 -18.77 -3.10 -7.20
CA ILE A 342 -18.16 -1.93 -7.81
C ILE A 342 -19.25 -0.89 -8.08
N ILE A 343 -19.02 0.31 -7.58
CA ILE A 343 -19.86 1.48 -7.86
C ILE A 343 -19.10 2.33 -8.86
N ASN A 344 -19.58 2.38 -10.11
CA ASN A 344 -18.93 3.15 -11.17
C ASN A 344 -19.31 4.63 -11.11
N ARG A 345 -18.39 5.52 -11.49
CA ARG A 345 -18.64 6.98 -11.58
C ARG A 345 -19.35 7.51 -10.34
N VAL A 346 -18.71 7.32 -9.20
CA VAL A 346 -19.22 7.69 -7.87
C VAL A 346 -19.53 9.19 -7.85
N LYS A 347 -20.69 9.55 -7.33
CA LYS A 347 -21.13 10.93 -7.08
C LYS A 347 -21.10 11.20 -5.58
N VAL A 348 -21.05 12.48 -5.19
CA VAL A 348 -21.15 12.85 -3.76
C VAL A 348 -22.43 12.31 -3.11
N ALA A 349 -23.51 12.18 -3.89
CA ALA A 349 -24.78 11.61 -3.43
C ALA A 349 -24.74 10.09 -3.16
N ASP A 350 -23.74 9.36 -3.68
CA ASP A 350 -23.57 7.93 -3.39
C ASP A 350 -22.86 7.69 -2.05
N ARG A 351 -22.45 8.75 -1.35
CA ARG A 351 -21.85 8.67 -0.02
C ARG A 351 -22.85 8.07 0.96
N GLY A 352 -22.38 7.13 1.77
CA GLY A 352 -23.17 6.61 2.88
C GLY A 352 -22.84 5.16 3.20
N GLU A 353 -23.77 4.56 3.94
CA GLU A 353 -23.72 3.16 4.31
C GLU A 353 -24.28 2.29 3.19
N PHE A 354 -23.57 1.22 2.90
CA PHE A 354 -23.99 0.12 2.04
C PHE A 354 -24.03 -1.13 2.89
N ILE A 355 -25.07 -1.94 2.74
CA ILE A 355 -25.21 -3.19 3.50
C ILE A 355 -25.14 -4.33 2.50
N ILE A 356 -24.18 -5.23 2.66
CA ILE A 356 -24.20 -6.51 1.96
C ILE A 356 -24.96 -7.51 2.82
N ARG A 357 -25.92 -8.21 2.20
CA ARG A 357 -26.72 -9.26 2.83
C ARG A 357 -26.47 -10.58 2.12
N ALA A 358 -26.16 -11.62 2.88
CA ALA A 358 -26.03 -12.99 2.43
C ALA A 358 -27.06 -13.86 3.13
N GLU A 359 -27.84 -14.63 2.37
CA GLU A 359 -28.97 -15.40 2.90
C GLU A 359 -28.97 -16.83 2.38
N ASN A 360 -29.23 -17.78 3.26
CA ASN A 360 -29.55 -19.16 2.93
C ASN A 360 -30.70 -19.67 3.83
N HIS A 361 -31.11 -20.93 3.66
CA HIS A 361 -32.22 -21.50 4.43
C HIS A 361 -31.94 -21.72 5.94
N TYR A 362 -30.70 -21.50 6.39
CA TYR A 362 -30.32 -21.53 7.80
C TYR A 362 -30.31 -20.14 8.45
N GLY A 363 -30.19 -19.07 7.66
CA GLY A 363 -30.23 -17.71 8.19
C GLY A 363 -29.71 -16.65 7.23
N VAL A 364 -29.70 -15.42 7.75
CA VAL A 364 -29.28 -14.20 7.06
C VAL A 364 -28.10 -13.61 7.84
N THR A 365 -27.08 -13.16 7.11
CA THR A 365 -25.98 -12.37 7.66
C THR A 365 -25.82 -11.08 6.87
N GLU A 366 -25.57 -9.99 7.58
CA GLU A 366 -25.46 -8.66 7.01
C GLU A 366 -24.19 -7.98 7.54
N GLU A 367 -23.48 -7.27 6.68
CA GLU A 367 -22.32 -6.46 7.06
C GLU A 367 -22.45 -5.05 6.47
N PRO A 368 -22.44 -4.00 7.32
CA PRO A 368 -22.42 -2.62 6.86
C PRO A 368 -21.01 -2.20 6.43
N VAL A 369 -20.93 -1.40 5.38
CA VAL A 369 -19.69 -0.81 4.87
C VAL A 369 -19.94 0.63 4.43
N PHE A 370 -18.98 1.52 4.69
CA PHE A 370 -19.13 2.94 4.39
C PHE A 370 -18.33 3.34 3.14
N LEU A 371 -18.99 4.08 2.25
CA LEU A 371 -18.34 4.80 1.15
C LEU A 371 -18.24 6.28 1.51
N ASN A 372 -17.01 6.78 1.64
CA ASN A 372 -16.77 8.22 1.69
C ASN A 372 -16.45 8.75 0.29
N VAL A 373 -17.12 9.83 -0.12
CA VAL A 373 -16.91 10.44 -1.43
C VAL A 373 -16.36 11.83 -1.27
N GLN A 374 -15.16 12.07 -1.80
CA GLN A 374 -14.59 13.40 -1.88
C GLN A 374 -14.99 14.04 -3.21
N PRO A 375 -15.48 15.29 -3.21
CA PRO A 375 -15.74 16.00 -4.45
C PRO A 375 -14.45 16.08 -5.27
N SER A 376 -14.59 16.00 -6.60
CA SER A 376 -13.44 16.18 -7.47
C SER A 376 -12.79 17.53 -7.17
N PRO A 377 -11.46 17.63 -7.01
CA PRO A 377 -10.80 18.92 -6.93
C PRO A 377 -11.25 19.74 -8.14
N GLN A 378 -11.90 20.88 -7.89
CA GLN A 378 -12.10 21.85 -8.96
C GLN A 378 -10.72 22.36 -9.35
N GLU A 379 -10.32 22.13 -10.61
CA GLU A 379 -9.22 22.92 -11.16
C GLU A 379 -9.63 24.38 -11.02
N LEU A 380 -8.82 25.17 -10.31
CA LEU A 380 -8.97 26.62 -10.33
C LEU A 380 -9.03 27.05 -11.79
N PRO A 381 -10.00 27.90 -12.20
CA PRO A 381 -10.03 28.38 -13.58
C PRO A 381 -8.64 28.95 -13.89
N ARG A 382 -8.01 28.46 -14.96
CA ARG A 382 -6.77 29.07 -15.44
C ARG A 382 -7.05 30.56 -15.58
N TYR A 383 -6.26 31.39 -14.92
CA TYR A 383 -6.35 32.83 -15.07
C TYR A 383 -6.17 33.14 -16.56
N THR A 384 -7.28 33.39 -17.25
CA THR A 384 -7.30 34.00 -18.57
C THR A 384 -7.37 35.49 -18.32
N PRO A 385 -6.32 36.27 -18.68
CA PRO A 385 -6.43 37.72 -18.66
C PRO A 385 -7.68 38.13 -19.43
N ASP A 386 -8.44 39.08 -18.88
CA ASP A 386 -9.58 39.63 -19.60
C ASP A 386 -9.12 40.08 -20.99
N PRO A 387 -9.83 39.72 -22.07
CA PRO A 387 -9.51 40.28 -23.38
C PRO A 387 -9.59 41.79 -23.26
N LEU A 388 -8.47 42.47 -23.53
CA LEU A 388 -8.40 43.92 -23.59
C LEU A 388 -9.62 44.44 -24.36
N PRO A 389 -10.32 45.48 -23.86
CA PRO A 389 -11.58 45.91 -24.44
C PRO A 389 -11.39 46.24 -25.93
N GLN A 390 -11.88 45.35 -26.79
CA GLN A 390 -12.00 45.63 -28.22
C GLN A 390 -13.11 46.64 -28.37
N ARG A 391 -12.70 47.91 -28.43
CA ARG A 391 -13.60 49.03 -28.68
C ARG A 391 -14.21 48.86 -30.07
N LYS A 392 -15.39 48.24 -30.15
CA LYS A 392 -16.25 48.27 -31.34
C LYS A 392 -16.71 49.72 -31.55
N ARG A 393 -15.90 50.50 -32.27
CA ARG A 393 -16.31 51.82 -32.74
C ARG A 393 -17.32 51.61 -33.87
N GLN A 394 -18.60 51.87 -33.59
CA GLN A 394 -19.52 52.29 -34.66
C GLN A 394 -18.94 53.54 -35.33
N PRO A 395 -18.97 53.65 -36.67
CA PRO A 395 -18.36 54.78 -37.35
C PRO A 395 -19.18 56.03 -37.03
N ARG A 396 -18.60 56.92 -36.22
CA ARG A 396 -19.03 58.32 -36.16
C ARG A 396 -18.09 59.13 -37.04
N THR A 397 -18.63 59.63 -38.13
CA THR A 397 -17.97 60.50 -39.11
C THR A 397 -17.60 61.83 -38.44
N TYR A 398 -16.30 62.13 -38.28
CA TYR A 398 -15.82 63.49 -38.07
C TYR A 398 -14.46 63.69 -38.76
N LYS A 399 -14.37 64.84 -39.45
CA LYS A 399 -13.29 65.28 -40.35
C LYS A 399 -11.94 65.38 -39.63
N LEU A 400 -10.90 64.79 -40.19
CA LEU A 400 -9.52 64.95 -39.72
C LEU A 400 -8.65 65.51 -40.86
N PHE A 401 -8.34 66.80 -40.82
CA PHE A 401 -7.08 67.33 -41.32
C PHE A 401 -6.67 68.49 -40.42
N LYS A 402 -5.60 68.28 -39.67
CA LYS A 402 -4.72 69.36 -39.22
C LYS A 402 -3.32 68.93 -39.68
N GLN A 403 -2.77 69.66 -40.64
CA GLN A 403 -1.46 69.41 -41.23
C GLN A 403 -0.37 69.60 -40.16
N GLU A 404 0.55 68.65 -40.02
CA GLU A 404 1.64 68.74 -39.04
C GLU A 404 2.53 69.95 -39.35
N ARG A 405 2.93 70.68 -38.30
CA ARG A 405 3.77 71.88 -38.44
C ARG A 405 5.16 71.46 -38.88
N SER A 406 5.72 72.13 -39.89
CA SER A 406 7.10 71.94 -40.28
C SER A 406 8.06 72.42 -39.18
N THR A 407 9.09 71.62 -38.90
CA THR A 407 10.10 71.82 -37.85
C THR A 407 11.50 71.61 -38.40
N ALA A 408 12.46 72.44 -37.95
CA ALA A 408 13.88 72.26 -38.26
C ALA A 408 14.41 70.95 -37.64
N PRO A 409 15.49 70.38 -38.19
CA PRO A 409 16.05 69.11 -37.72
C PRO A 409 16.64 69.30 -36.32
N MET A 410 16.40 68.34 -35.44
CA MET A 410 16.94 68.34 -34.08
C MET A 410 17.33 66.92 -33.68
N PHE A 411 18.57 66.74 -33.27
CA PHE A 411 19.01 65.46 -32.69
C PHE A 411 18.39 65.28 -31.30
N THR A 412 17.55 64.26 -31.16
CA THR A 412 16.95 63.85 -29.87
C THR A 412 17.82 62.83 -29.15
N PHE A 413 18.69 62.12 -29.89
CA PHE A 413 19.70 61.24 -29.32
C PHE A 413 21.01 61.42 -30.07
N HIS A 414 22.03 61.94 -29.38
CA HIS A 414 23.33 62.25 -29.97
C HIS A 414 24.25 61.03 -30.04
N LEU A 415 25.21 61.08 -30.98
CA LEU A 415 26.26 60.08 -31.10
C LEU A 415 27.10 60.02 -29.83
N ARG A 416 27.48 58.80 -29.43
CA ARG A 416 28.34 58.57 -28.28
C ARG A 416 29.71 58.06 -28.72
N PRO A 417 30.79 58.44 -28.01
CA PRO A 417 32.11 57.89 -28.28
C PRO A 417 32.12 56.36 -28.16
N ARG A 418 32.97 55.70 -28.95
CA ARG A 418 33.09 54.23 -28.95
C ARG A 418 34.55 53.80 -29.00
N VAL A 419 34.89 52.82 -28.17
CA VAL A 419 36.15 52.07 -28.25
C VAL A 419 35.83 50.68 -28.80
N ILE A 420 36.53 50.25 -29.85
CA ILE A 420 36.26 49.02 -30.60
C ILE A 420 37.58 48.25 -30.74
N GLN A 421 37.56 46.92 -30.67
CA GLN A 421 38.76 46.13 -30.96
C GLN A 421 38.95 45.92 -32.46
N GLU A 422 40.20 45.91 -32.92
CA GLU A 422 40.56 45.65 -34.31
C GLU A 422 39.92 44.34 -34.81
N GLY A 423 39.31 44.40 -35.99
CA GLY A 423 38.58 43.30 -36.61
C GLY A 423 37.09 43.19 -36.25
N GLN A 424 36.59 43.97 -35.28
CA GLN A 424 35.18 43.94 -34.91
C GLN A 424 34.32 44.94 -35.70
N THR A 425 33.02 44.68 -35.74
CA THR A 425 32.03 45.58 -36.35
C THR A 425 31.33 46.41 -35.28
N CYS A 426 31.21 47.72 -35.49
CA CYS A 426 30.50 48.63 -34.59
C CYS A 426 29.48 49.48 -35.34
N LYS A 427 28.35 49.75 -34.68
CA LYS A 427 27.31 50.66 -35.20
C LYS A 427 27.25 51.94 -34.36
N LEU A 428 27.37 53.09 -35.01
CA LEU A 428 27.09 54.39 -34.41
C LEU A 428 25.63 54.74 -34.69
N LEU A 429 24.90 55.19 -33.66
CA LEU A 429 23.47 55.47 -33.74
C LEU A 429 23.16 56.86 -33.19
N ALA A 430 22.32 57.60 -33.90
CA ALA A 430 21.69 58.83 -33.44
C ALA A 430 20.22 58.86 -33.85
N CYS A 431 19.40 59.63 -33.11
CA CYS A 431 18.00 59.87 -33.43
C CYS A 431 17.76 61.35 -33.64
N LEU A 432 16.92 61.69 -34.61
CA LEU A 432 16.59 63.07 -34.98
C LEU A 432 15.12 63.19 -35.36
N SER A 433 14.56 64.38 -35.11
CA SER A 433 13.22 64.77 -35.55
C SER A 433 13.32 65.97 -36.48
N GLY A 434 12.39 66.10 -37.43
CA GLY A 434 12.35 67.21 -38.37
C GLY A 434 11.35 66.96 -39.49
N HIS A 435 10.55 67.97 -39.83
CA HIS A 435 9.57 67.92 -40.91
C HIS A 435 9.71 69.17 -41.79
N PRO A 436 9.98 69.07 -43.10
CA PRO A 436 10.17 67.86 -43.90
C PRO A 436 11.37 67.00 -43.47
N HIS A 437 11.37 65.72 -43.87
CA HIS A 437 12.42 64.77 -43.49
C HIS A 437 13.81 65.30 -43.89
N PRO A 438 14.75 65.43 -42.93
CA PRO A 438 16.05 66.03 -43.19
C PRO A 438 16.97 65.11 -43.98
N THR A 439 17.80 65.74 -44.81
CA THR A 439 18.90 65.09 -45.53
C THR A 439 20.07 64.91 -44.58
N ILE A 440 20.68 63.72 -44.58
CA ILE A 440 21.72 63.33 -43.63
C ILE A 440 23.06 63.19 -44.34
N LYS A 441 24.11 63.81 -43.79
CA LYS A 441 25.48 63.71 -44.27
C LYS A 441 26.42 63.27 -43.16
N TRP A 442 27.24 62.28 -43.46
CA TRP A 442 28.24 61.74 -42.52
C TRP A 442 29.64 62.14 -42.93
N MET A 443 30.45 62.54 -41.96
CA MET A 443 31.83 62.97 -42.17
C MET A 443 32.76 62.34 -41.14
N LYS A 444 33.99 62.05 -41.57
CA LYS A 444 35.08 61.65 -40.69
C LYS A 444 36.31 62.52 -40.93
N GLY A 445 36.84 63.14 -39.89
CA GLY A 445 38.03 63.99 -39.99
C GLY A 445 37.88 65.13 -41.02
N GLY A 446 36.66 65.64 -41.21
CA GLY A 446 36.34 66.70 -42.17
C GLY A 446 36.08 66.25 -43.62
N LYS A 447 36.16 64.95 -43.94
CA LYS A 447 35.81 64.41 -45.26
C LYS A 447 34.49 63.64 -45.22
N GLU A 448 33.65 63.81 -46.23
CA GLU A 448 32.37 63.11 -46.37
C GLU A 448 32.62 61.60 -46.57
N LEU A 449 31.85 60.78 -45.85
CA LEU A 449 31.97 59.32 -45.90
C LEU A 449 31.12 58.78 -47.05
N ASP A 450 31.70 57.85 -47.81
CA ASP A 450 31.00 57.13 -48.87
C ASP A 450 30.12 56.02 -48.28
N ALA A 451 28.84 56.05 -48.62
CA ALA A 451 27.84 55.05 -48.24
C ALA A 451 28.16 53.65 -48.77
N GLY A 452 29.01 53.53 -49.79
CA GLY A 452 29.48 52.23 -50.31
C GLY A 452 30.46 51.50 -49.37
N LYS A 453 31.25 52.24 -48.58
CA LYS A 453 32.23 51.66 -47.64
C LYS A 453 31.66 51.49 -46.23
N TYR A 454 30.77 52.37 -45.83
CA TYR A 454 30.12 52.33 -44.51
C TYR A 454 28.61 52.23 -44.73
N PRO A 455 27.98 51.08 -44.43
CA PRO A 455 26.53 50.95 -44.53
C PRO A 455 25.84 52.01 -43.66
N ILE A 456 25.02 52.85 -44.28
CA ILE A 456 24.25 53.89 -43.61
C ILE A 456 22.76 53.59 -43.79
N THR A 457 22.00 53.61 -42.70
CA THR A 457 20.53 53.46 -42.73
C THR A 457 19.84 54.63 -42.04
N HIS A 458 18.74 55.09 -42.64
CA HIS A 458 17.87 56.13 -42.08
C HIS A 458 16.40 55.70 -42.22
N THR A 459 15.75 55.44 -41.09
CA THR A 459 14.33 55.04 -41.04
C THR A 459 13.69 55.66 -39.81
N ASP A 460 12.54 56.31 -40.00
CA ASP A 460 11.69 56.87 -38.92
C ASP A 460 12.45 57.72 -37.88
N GLY A 461 13.39 58.56 -38.34
CA GLY A 461 14.17 59.45 -37.48
C GLY A 461 15.33 58.78 -36.74
N VAL A 462 15.62 57.50 -37.00
CA VAL A 462 16.81 56.81 -36.51
C VAL A 462 17.84 56.72 -37.64
N ILE A 463 19.06 57.18 -37.36
CA ILE A 463 20.19 57.08 -38.28
C ILE A 463 21.30 56.23 -37.70
N THR A 464 21.87 55.35 -38.52
CA THR A 464 23.01 54.53 -38.12
C THR A 464 24.05 54.43 -39.22
N ILE A 465 25.32 54.36 -38.83
CA ILE A 465 26.47 54.02 -39.70
C ILE A 465 27.24 52.85 -39.10
N GLU A 466 27.61 51.88 -39.93
CA GLU A 466 28.33 50.67 -39.51
C GLU A 466 29.79 50.71 -39.97
N ILE A 467 30.71 50.52 -39.03
CA ILE A 467 32.13 50.30 -39.28
C ILE A 467 32.36 48.80 -39.19
N ILE A 468 32.53 48.14 -40.34
CA ILE A 468 32.71 46.68 -40.43
C ILE A 468 34.20 46.36 -40.42
N ASN A 469 34.60 45.33 -39.66
CA ASN A 469 36.00 44.86 -39.58
C ASN A 469 36.99 45.99 -39.27
N ALA A 470 36.75 46.71 -38.17
CA ALA A 470 37.41 47.95 -37.81
C ALA A 470 38.94 47.85 -37.87
N GLN A 471 39.59 48.80 -38.53
CA GLN A 471 41.04 48.92 -38.62
C GLN A 471 41.55 50.08 -37.76
N PRO A 472 42.83 50.15 -37.38
CA PRO A 472 43.38 51.31 -36.65
C PRO A 472 43.18 52.64 -37.39
N SER A 473 43.11 52.61 -38.74
CA SER A 473 42.75 53.78 -39.57
C SER A 473 41.29 54.22 -39.43
N ASP A 474 40.41 53.37 -38.91
CA ASP A 474 39.00 53.70 -38.66
C ASP A 474 38.81 54.58 -37.41
N SER A 475 39.84 54.71 -36.56
CA SER A 475 39.86 55.71 -35.49
C SER A 475 39.72 57.13 -36.02
N GLY A 476 38.99 57.97 -35.29
CA GLY A 476 38.83 59.39 -35.62
C GLY A 476 37.51 59.99 -35.15
N LYS A 477 37.32 61.27 -35.44
CA LYS A 477 36.10 62.02 -35.11
C LYS A 477 35.08 61.89 -36.23
N TYR A 478 33.89 61.38 -35.89
CA TYR A 478 32.75 61.22 -36.77
C TYR A 478 31.72 62.32 -36.49
N ARG A 479 31.21 62.96 -37.53
CA ARG A 479 30.18 64.00 -37.47
C ARG A 479 29.03 63.63 -38.40
N CYS A 480 27.82 63.67 -37.88
CA CYS A 480 26.60 63.59 -38.65
C CYS A 480 25.92 64.97 -38.69
N VAL A 481 25.52 65.42 -39.87
CA VAL A 481 24.79 66.67 -40.07
C VAL A 481 23.44 66.37 -40.71
N ALA A 482 22.37 66.87 -40.12
CA ALA A 482 21.01 66.76 -40.61
C ALA A 482 20.51 68.15 -41.04
N SER A 483 20.01 68.29 -42.27
CA SER A 483 19.54 69.57 -42.81
C SER A 483 18.21 69.44 -43.56
N ASN A 484 17.30 70.37 -43.35
CA ASN A 484 16.12 70.61 -44.18
C ASN A 484 15.96 72.11 -44.46
N ASP A 485 14.89 72.49 -45.17
CA ASP A 485 14.64 73.89 -45.57
C ASP A 485 14.48 74.88 -44.39
N LEU A 486 14.29 74.37 -43.16
CA LEU A 486 14.10 75.18 -41.95
C LEU A 486 15.36 75.31 -41.08
N GLY A 487 16.39 74.51 -41.32
CA GLY A 487 17.64 74.60 -40.57
C GLY A 487 18.50 73.34 -40.64
N SER A 488 19.58 73.34 -39.87
CA SER A 488 20.47 72.20 -39.74
C SER A 488 20.93 72.00 -38.30
N ASP A 489 21.07 70.75 -37.90
CA ASP A 489 21.66 70.34 -36.62
C ASP A 489 22.75 69.28 -36.86
N ALA A 490 23.66 69.10 -35.90
CA ALA A 490 24.77 68.17 -36.03
C ALA A 490 25.09 67.43 -34.72
N SER A 491 25.54 66.19 -34.86
CA SER A 491 25.97 65.34 -33.77
C SER A 491 27.37 64.79 -34.05
N GLU A 492 28.23 64.71 -33.04
CA GLU A 492 29.63 64.31 -33.19
C GLU A 492 30.03 63.30 -32.12
N CYS A 493 30.88 62.33 -32.48
CA CYS A 493 31.56 61.48 -31.52
C CYS A 493 32.97 61.09 -31.98
N VAL A 494 33.76 60.54 -31.06
CA VAL A 494 35.08 59.99 -31.36
C VAL A 494 35.01 58.46 -31.30
N VAL A 495 35.56 57.81 -32.32
CA VAL A 495 35.72 56.37 -32.37
C VAL A 495 37.21 56.03 -32.29
N ILE A 496 37.55 55.04 -31.46
CA ILE A 496 38.91 54.55 -31.29
C ILE A 496 38.91 53.05 -31.52
N CYS A 497 39.78 52.60 -32.43
CA CYS A 497 40.04 51.19 -32.70
C CYS A 497 41.32 50.77 -31.97
N GLU A 498 41.20 49.87 -31.00
CA GLU A 498 42.30 49.29 -30.23
C GLU A 498 42.87 48.06 -30.93
N GLY A 499 44.18 48.04 -31.11
CA GLY A 499 44.90 46.96 -31.76
C GLY A 499 46.41 47.06 -31.49
N PRO A 500 47.20 46.04 -31.86
CA PRO A 500 48.63 45.96 -31.55
C PRO A 500 49.49 47.09 -32.12
N ASN A 501 48.99 47.82 -33.14
CA ASN A 501 49.69 48.93 -33.79
C ASN A 501 49.05 50.30 -33.49
N MET A 502 48.37 50.44 -32.35
CA MET A 502 47.75 51.70 -31.93
C MET A 502 48.81 52.77 -31.57
N SER A 503 48.56 54.04 -31.89
CA SER A 503 49.46 55.13 -31.49
C SER A 503 49.30 55.48 -30.00
N ASP A 504 50.35 56.02 -29.37
CA ASP A 504 50.31 56.41 -27.95
C ASP A 504 49.19 57.43 -27.65
N GLU A 505 48.88 58.32 -28.60
CA GLU A 505 47.76 59.26 -28.52
C GLU A 505 46.40 58.54 -28.50
N GLN A 506 46.22 57.50 -29.33
CA GLN A 506 45.01 56.68 -29.34
C GLN A 506 44.85 55.90 -28.03
N MET A 507 45.95 55.41 -27.45
CA MET A 507 45.96 54.71 -26.16
C MET A 507 45.55 55.61 -24.99
N SER A 508 46.02 56.86 -24.98
CA SER A 508 45.59 57.84 -23.97
C SER A 508 44.12 58.22 -24.11
N MET A 509 43.60 58.33 -25.33
CA MET A 509 42.19 58.68 -25.55
C MET A 509 41.24 57.52 -25.23
N SER A 510 41.60 56.26 -25.51
CA SER A 510 40.73 55.12 -25.16
C SER A 510 40.53 54.98 -23.66
N SER A 511 41.62 55.16 -22.91
CA SER A 511 41.64 55.15 -21.44
C SER A 511 40.73 56.21 -20.81
N SER A 512 40.68 57.41 -21.40
CA SER A 512 39.85 58.52 -20.88
C SER A 512 38.35 58.37 -21.20
N ILE A 513 38.01 57.81 -22.36
CA ILE A 513 36.61 57.54 -22.74
C ILE A 513 36.00 56.49 -21.80
N LEU A 514 36.71 55.39 -21.53
CA LEU A 514 36.26 54.33 -20.63
C LEU A 514 36.02 54.84 -19.19
N TYR A 515 36.82 55.80 -18.71
CA TYR A 515 36.66 56.38 -17.37
C TYR A 515 35.46 57.33 -17.22
N SER A 516 34.94 57.86 -18.33
CA SER A 516 33.81 58.80 -18.33
C SER A 516 32.43 58.10 -18.30
N ASP A 517 32.30 56.89 -18.86
CA ASP A 517 31.05 56.12 -18.87
C ASP A 517 30.72 55.51 -17.49
N HIS A 518 31.72 55.29 -16.63
CA HIS A 518 31.52 54.77 -15.27
C HIS A 518 30.79 55.72 -14.31
N ARG A 519 30.72 57.03 -14.61
CA ARG A 519 29.97 58.01 -13.81
C ARG A 519 28.48 58.10 -14.16
N TYR A 520 28.03 57.45 -15.23
CA TYR A 520 26.62 57.47 -15.65
C TYR A 520 25.79 56.30 -15.09
N ILE A 521 26.41 55.23 -14.56
CA ILE A 521 25.72 54.05 -14.02
C ILE A 521 25.41 54.18 -12.51
N SER A 522 26.10 55.05 -11.78
CA SER A 522 25.90 55.23 -10.32
C SER A 522 24.80 56.21 -9.91
N ALA A 523 24.00 56.73 -10.85
CA ALA A 523 22.99 57.77 -10.58
C ALA A 523 21.52 57.28 -10.58
N TYR A 524 21.25 55.97 -10.74
CA TYR A 524 19.87 55.43 -10.80
C TYR A 524 19.61 54.20 -9.92
N SER A 525 20.30 54.07 -8.79
CA SER A 525 19.95 53.12 -7.71
C SER A 525 19.55 53.85 -6.42
N GLY A 526 18.54 54.71 -6.52
CA GLY A 526 18.09 55.55 -5.41
C GLY A 526 16.66 56.08 -5.57
N LYS A 527 15.68 55.18 -5.55
CA LYS A 527 14.39 55.25 -4.84
C LYS A 527 13.39 54.23 -5.40
#